data_AF-A0A3D2L4P6-F1
#
_entry.id   AF-A0A3D2L4P6-F1
#
_cell.length_a   1.000
_cell.length_b   1.000
_cell.length_c   1.000
_cell.angle_alpha   90.00
_cell.angle_beta   90.00
_cell.angle_gamma   90.00
#
_symmetry.space_group_name_H-M   'P 1'
#
loop_
_entity.id
_entity.type
_entity.pdbx_description
1 polymer ?
#
loop_
_entity_poly.entity_id
_entity_poly.type
_entity_poly.pdbx_seq_one_letter_code
_entity_poly.pdbx_strand_id
1 'polypeptide(L)'
;GGGSLFQPETWQYTYKVLALGDPDSAPAQIFSQNLETDFNGPLWTIRFELAAYILAGIAFMFGAVNGPWRVLSVFLLVQSVYLGAPVFIDTSALPPSVMSLLRLSSAFLLGMTLWQWPILRRPPLLAVAGLIAAFALLGGGPLGELFATLALTSLMLRAGLPKRASVRIAKIPDYSYGIYIWHYPLLQVFLVGQPDLSPAALAIMTAPLILLVAATSWHVIEKPVLALKLRARPINQKTVSPEVAA
;
A
#
# COMPACT_ATOMS: atom_id res chain seq x y z
N GLY A 1 -33.42 2.00 -9.42
CA GLY A 1 -33.57 0.53 -9.48
C GLY A 1 -32.55 -0.05 -8.55
N GLY A 2 -32.97 -0.69 -7.45
CA GLY A 2 -32.06 -1.26 -6.46
C GLY A 2 -31.69 -2.69 -6.84
N GLY A 3 -30.42 -2.95 -7.09
CA GLY A 3 -29.91 -4.32 -7.20
C GLY A 3 -30.13 -5.06 -5.88
N SER A 4 -30.67 -6.27 -5.95
CA SER A 4 -30.84 -7.12 -4.77
C SER A 4 -29.47 -7.64 -4.31
N LEU A 5 -29.21 -7.62 -2.99
CA LEU A 5 -27.99 -8.17 -2.40
C LEU A 5 -27.78 -9.68 -2.70
N PHE A 6 -28.86 -10.37 -3.10
CA PHE A 6 -28.84 -11.80 -3.42
C PHE A 6 -28.64 -12.08 -4.91
N GLN A 7 -28.37 -11.07 -5.73
CA GLN A 7 -28.06 -11.26 -7.14
C GLN A 7 -26.68 -11.92 -7.32
N PRO A 8 -26.56 -12.92 -8.22
CA PRO A 8 -25.28 -13.57 -8.52
C PRO A 8 -24.16 -12.59 -8.88
N GLU A 9 -24.50 -11.50 -9.58
CA GLU A 9 -23.58 -10.44 -10.02
C GLU A 9 -22.92 -9.71 -8.83
N THR A 10 -23.64 -9.57 -7.71
CA THR A 10 -23.10 -8.98 -6.47
C THR A 10 -22.01 -9.86 -5.87
N TRP A 11 -22.19 -11.18 -5.89
CA TRP A 11 -21.22 -12.15 -5.36
C TRP A 11 -20.04 -12.40 -6.28
N GLN A 12 -20.19 -12.18 -7.59
CA GLN A 12 -19.07 -12.23 -8.54
C GLN A 12 -17.99 -11.21 -8.21
N TYR A 13 -18.36 -10.01 -7.77
CA TYR A 13 -17.40 -9.00 -7.30
C TYR A 13 -16.57 -9.51 -6.13
N THR A 14 -17.23 -10.06 -5.09
CA THR A 14 -16.56 -10.63 -3.93
C THR A 14 -15.59 -11.73 -4.33
N TYR A 15 -16.02 -12.65 -5.21
CA TYR A 15 -15.15 -13.70 -5.73
C TYR A 15 -13.96 -13.13 -6.49
N LYS A 16 -14.16 -12.14 -7.37
CA LYS A 16 -13.10 -11.48 -8.14
C LYS A 16 -12.05 -10.86 -7.22
N VAL A 17 -12.47 -10.14 -6.18
CA VAL A 17 -11.57 -9.54 -5.19
C VAL A 17 -10.79 -10.61 -4.41
N LEU A 18 -11.47 -11.67 -3.94
CA LEU A 18 -10.82 -12.77 -3.22
C LEU A 18 -9.85 -13.57 -4.11
N ALA A 19 -10.14 -13.68 -5.40
CA ALA A 19 -9.28 -14.31 -6.40
C ALA A 19 -8.15 -13.39 -6.90
N LEU A 20 -7.95 -12.21 -6.28
CA LEU A 20 -6.92 -11.22 -6.64
C LEU A 20 -7.09 -10.64 -8.05
N GLY A 21 -8.31 -10.72 -8.58
CA GLY A 21 -8.70 -10.08 -9.81
C GLY A 21 -8.75 -8.56 -9.66
N ASP A 22 -8.94 -7.89 -10.80
CA ASP A 22 -9.13 -6.45 -10.80
C ASP A 22 -10.44 -6.05 -10.12
N PRO A 23 -10.46 -5.22 -9.06
CA PRO A 23 -11.71 -4.74 -8.50
C PRO A 23 -12.42 -3.70 -9.39
N ASP A 24 -11.82 -3.29 -10.52
CA ASP A 24 -12.48 -2.41 -11.49
C ASP A 24 -13.78 -3.05 -11.96
N SER A 25 -14.90 -2.33 -11.75
CA SER A 25 -16.32 -2.71 -11.87
C SER A 25 -17.02 -2.92 -10.53
N ALA A 26 -17.93 -2.01 -10.17
CA ALA A 26 -18.82 -2.16 -9.03
C ALA A 26 -19.72 -3.41 -9.15
N PRO A 27 -20.03 -4.10 -8.02
CA PRO A 27 -21.06 -5.12 -8.03
C PRO A 27 -22.38 -4.50 -8.52
N ALA A 28 -23.05 -5.15 -9.47
CA ALA A 28 -24.39 -4.78 -9.95
C ALA A 28 -24.57 -3.29 -10.36
N GLN A 29 -23.52 -2.59 -10.82
CA GLN A 29 -23.55 -1.14 -11.14
C GLN A 29 -24.02 -0.25 -9.97
N ILE A 30 -23.76 -0.68 -8.74
CA ILE A 30 -23.97 0.15 -7.54
C ILE A 30 -23.07 1.39 -7.66
N PHE A 31 -23.64 2.58 -7.43
CA PHE A 31 -22.99 3.89 -7.62
C PHE A 31 -22.72 4.32 -9.07
N SER A 32 -23.37 3.69 -10.07
CA SER A 32 -23.24 4.08 -11.49
C SER A 32 -23.66 5.52 -11.82
N GLN A 33 -24.35 6.21 -10.92
CA GLN A 33 -24.75 7.62 -11.08
C GLN A 33 -23.74 8.61 -10.48
N ASN A 34 -22.76 8.13 -9.71
CA ASN A 34 -21.72 8.98 -9.15
C ASN A 34 -20.66 9.27 -10.21
N LEU A 35 -19.91 10.36 -10.03
CA LEU A 35 -18.82 10.75 -10.91
C LEU A 35 -17.76 9.64 -11.06
N GLU A 36 -17.43 9.01 -9.93
CA GLU A 36 -16.58 7.83 -9.88
C GLU A 36 -17.46 6.61 -9.63
N THR A 37 -17.51 5.70 -10.60
CA THR A 37 -18.41 4.53 -10.56
C THR A 37 -17.81 3.31 -9.86
N ASP A 38 -16.56 3.40 -9.40
CA ASP A 38 -15.92 2.33 -8.66
C ASP A 38 -16.64 2.07 -7.34
N PHE A 39 -16.73 0.80 -6.95
CA PHE A 39 -17.30 0.45 -5.64
C PHE A 39 -16.30 0.67 -4.51
N ASN A 40 -15.04 0.32 -4.75
CA ASN A 40 -13.97 0.46 -3.79
C ASN A 40 -12.62 0.60 -4.50
N GLY A 41 -12.31 1.83 -4.91
CA GLY A 41 -11.06 2.16 -5.58
C GLY A 41 -9.83 1.61 -4.86
N PRO A 42 -9.59 1.92 -3.57
CA PRO A 42 -8.39 1.50 -2.83
C PRO A 42 -7.98 0.03 -2.94
N LEU A 43 -8.93 -0.90 -3.10
CA LEU A 43 -8.65 -2.34 -3.19
C LEU A 43 -7.75 -2.73 -4.38
N TRP A 44 -7.60 -1.88 -5.39
CA TRP A 44 -6.80 -2.21 -6.59
C TRP A 44 -5.34 -2.52 -6.26
N THR A 45 -4.78 -1.98 -5.16
CA THR A 45 -3.39 -2.18 -4.75
C THR A 45 -3.15 -3.48 -3.99
N ILE A 46 -4.15 -4.02 -3.29
CA ILE A 46 -3.97 -5.17 -2.37
C ILE A 46 -3.50 -6.44 -3.10
N ARG A 47 -3.95 -6.65 -4.34
CA ARG A 47 -3.52 -7.76 -5.19
C ARG A 47 -2.03 -7.68 -5.52
N PHE A 48 -1.50 -6.47 -5.74
CA PHE A 48 -0.09 -6.24 -6.03
C PHE A 48 0.77 -6.40 -4.77
N GLU A 49 0.26 -6.00 -3.61
CA GLU A 49 0.92 -6.24 -2.34
C GLU A 49 1.08 -7.74 -2.07
N LEU A 50 0.01 -8.52 -2.23
CA LEU A 50 0.08 -9.97 -2.06
C LEU A 50 1.01 -10.63 -3.10
N ALA A 51 0.95 -10.19 -4.36
CA ALA A 51 1.89 -10.63 -5.39
C ALA A 51 3.34 -10.34 -4.99
N ALA A 52 3.63 -9.14 -4.46
CA ALA A 52 4.97 -8.78 -4.00
C ALA A 52 5.46 -9.69 -2.86
N TYR A 53 4.60 -10.03 -1.89
CA TYR A 53 4.94 -10.99 -0.84
C TYR A 53 5.24 -12.40 -1.38
N ILE A 54 4.42 -12.90 -2.31
CA ILE A 54 4.63 -14.21 -2.94
C ILE A 54 5.94 -14.22 -3.73
N LEU A 55 6.17 -13.21 -4.57
CA LEU A 55 7.38 -13.07 -5.38
C LEU A 55 8.63 -12.91 -4.51
N ALA A 56 8.56 -12.13 -3.43
CA ALA A 56 9.65 -12.00 -2.46
C ALA A 56 9.94 -13.33 -1.75
N GLY A 57 8.90 -14.08 -1.39
CA GLY A 57 9.05 -15.43 -0.83
C GLY A 57 9.75 -16.40 -1.77
N ILE A 58 9.33 -16.43 -3.04
CA ILE A 58 9.96 -17.21 -4.11
C ILE A 58 11.42 -16.77 -4.30
N ALA A 59 11.67 -15.46 -4.44
CA ALA A 59 13.01 -14.91 -4.59
C ALA A 59 13.91 -15.26 -3.39
N PHE A 60 13.36 -15.29 -2.17
CA PHE A 60 14.08 -15.68 -0.96
C PHE A 60 14.47 -17.16 -0.99
N MET A 61 13.53 -18.04 -1.40
CA MET A 61 13.79 -19.48 -1.54
C MET A 61 14.92 -19.77 -2.54
N PHE A 62 15.00 -19.01 -3.63
CA PHE A 62 16.07 -19.13 -4.62
C PHE A 62 17.32 -18.30 -4.29
N GLY A 63 17.35 -17.60 -3.15
CA GLY A 63 18.52 -16.86 -2.70
C GLY A 63 18.74 -15.49 -3.34
N ALA A 64 17.81 -15.03 -4.18
CA ALA A 64 17.90 -13.74 -4.88
C ALA A 64 17.75 -12.53 -3.95
N VAL A 65 17.14 -12.69 -2.76
CA VAL A 65 16.95 -11.60 -1.78
C VAL A 65 17.47 -11.94 -0.38
N ASN A 66 18.47 -12.82 -0.28
CA ASN A 66 19.01 -13.32 1.00
C ASN A 66 20.17 -12.48 1.57
N GLY A 67 20.46 -11.33 0.99
CA GLY A 67 21.53 -10.46 1.48
C GLY A 67 21.40 -9.01 0.99
N PRO A 68 22.08 -8.06 1.67
CA PRO A 68 21.93 -6.63 1.43
C PRO A 68 22.13 -6.25 -0.05
N TRP A 69 23.26 -6.66 -0.63
CA TRP A 69 23.60 -6.35 -2.00
C TRP A 69 22.68 -7.02 -3.01
N ARG A 70 22.19 -8.23 -2.75
CA ARG A 70 21.26 -8.92 -3.65
C ARG A 70 19.90 -8.24 -3.68
N VAL A 71 19.38 -7.86 -2.50
CA VAL A 71 18.15 -7.06 -2.39
C VAL A 71 18.31 -5.74 -3.13
N LEU A 72 19.42 -5.03 -2.92
CA LEU A 72 19.71 -3.77 -3.61
C LEU A 72 19.81 -3.97 -5.13
N SER A 73 20.46 -5.03 -5.60
CA SER A 73 20.55 -5.33 -7.04
C SER A 73 19.17 -5.60 -7.65
N VAL A 74 18.31 -6.35 -6.97
CA VAL A 74 16.93 -6.61 -7.44
C VAL A 74 16.11 -5.33 -7.43
N PHE A 75 16.22 -4.51 -6.39
CA PHE A 75 15.61 -3.18 -6.34
C PHE A 75 16.05 -2.31 -7.51
N LEU A 76 17.36 -2.15 -7.73
CA LEU A 76 17.89 -1.33 -8.81
C LEU A 76 17.45 -1.86 -10.19
N LEU A 77 17.46 -3.18 -10.39
CA LEU A 77 16.97 -3.79 -11.62
C LEU A 77 15.51 -3.44 -11.88
N VAL A 78 14.61 -3.69 -10.92
CA VAL A 78 13.17 -3.42 -11.07
C VAL A 78 12.91 -1.92 -11.24
N GLN A 79 13.60 -1.08 -10.46
CA GLN A 79 13.49 0.38 -10.53
C GLN A 79 13.97 0.92 -11.88
N SER A 80 15.07 0.39 -12.42
CA SER A 80 15.59 0.76 -13.74
C SER A 80 14.65 0.33 -14.86
N VAL A 81 14.09 -0.88 -14.79
CA VAL A 81 13.08 -1.34 -15.77
C VAL A 81 11.84 -0.45 -15.72
N TYR A 82 11.34 -0.11 -14.52
CA TYR A 82 10.19 0.77 -14.35
C TYR A 82 10.40 2.16 -14.98
N LEU A 83 11.54 2.80 -14.69
CA LEU A 83 11.83 4.15 -15.20
C LEU A 83 12.24 4.14 -16.68
N GLY A 84 12.88 3.06 -17.13
CA GLY A 84 13.40 2.93 -18.50
C GLY A 84 12.35 2.47 -19.50
N ALA A 85 11.40 1.63 -19.12
CA ALA A 85 10.43 1.05 -20.07
C ALA A 85 9.70 2.11 -20.92
N PRO A 86 9.16 3.22 -20.36
CA PRO A 86 8.51 4.26 -21.17
C PRO A 86 9.43 4.96 -22.18
N VAL A 87 10.76 4.88 -22.01
CA VAL A 87 11.74 5.50 -22.90
C VAL A 87 12.06 4.59 -24.08
N PHE A 88 12.02 3.27 -23.89
CA PHE A 88 12.48 2.30 -24.89
C PHE A 88 11.34 1.56 -25.61
N ILE A 89 10.15 1.49 -25.01
CA ILE A 89 8.99 0.78 -25.56
C ILE A 89 7.72 1.62 -25.41
N ASP A 90 6.76 1.37 -26.31
CA ASP A 90 5.41 1.91 -26.17
C ASP A 90 4.66 1.15 -25.06
N THR A 91 4.70 1.70 -23.85
CA THR A 91 4.05 1.10 -22.68
C THR A 91 2.52 1.12 -22.76
N SER A 92 1.93 1.88 -23.69
CA SER A 92 0.48 1.88 -23.91
C SER A 92 -0.02 0.57 -24.54
N ALA A 93 0.87 -0.17 -25.21
CA ALA A 93 0.57 -1.49 -25.76
C ALA A 93 0.64 -2.61 -24.70
N LEU A 94 1.16 -2.33 -23.50
CA LEU A 94 1.23 -3.29 -22.41
C LEU A 94 -0.05 -3.27 -21.56
N PRO A 95 -0.44 -4.39 -20.93
CA PRO A 95 -1.49 -4.37 -19.92
C PRO A 95 -1.13 -3.38 -18.79
N PRO A 96 -2.05 -2.50 -18.36
CA PRO A 96 -1.78 -1.49 -17.32
C PRO A 96 -1.23 -2.07 -16.01
N SER A 97 -1.63 -3.31 -15.69
CA SER A 97 -1.16 -4.03 -14.52
C SER A 97 0.34 -4.30 -14.50
N VAL A 98 1.01 -4.36 -15.66
CA VAL A 98 2.47 -4.59 -15.74
C VAL A 98 3.23 -3.39 -15.18
N MET A 99 2.87 -2.18 -15.58
CA MET A 99 3.51 -0.96 -15.06
C MET A 99 3.21 -0.77 -13.58
N SER A 100 1.97 -1.01 -13.16
CA SER A 100 1.59 -1.01 -11.75
C SER A 100 2.36 -2.04 -10.92
N LEU A 101 2.56 -3.25 -11.44
CA LEU A 101 3.34 -4.28 -10.76
C LEU A 101 4.79 -3.85 -10.58
N LEU A 102 5.44 -3.32 -11.62
CA LEU A 102 6.82 -2.83 -11.54
C LEU A 102 6.94 -1.68 -10.55
N ARG A 103 6.04 -0.70 -10.64
CA ARG A 103 5.97 0.46 -9.75
C ARG A 103 5.87 0.06 -8.29
N LEU A 104 4.88 -0.77 -7.95
CA LEU A 104 4.60 -1.19 -6.58
C LEU A 104 5.66 -2.17 -6.06
N SER A 105 6.18 -3.05 -6.91
CA SER A 105 7.30 -3.93 -6.55
C SER A 105 8.56 -3.12 -6.26
N SER A 106 8.81 -2.04 -6.99
CA SER A 106 9.93 -1.14 -6.72
C SER A 106 9.81 -0.50 -5.33
N ALA A 107 8.62 0.02 -4.98
CA ALA A 107 8.35 0.57 -3.65
C ALA A 107 8.51 -0.49 -2.54
N PHE A 108 8.04 -1.71 -2.77
CA PHE A 108 8.21 -2.84 -1.84
C PHE A 108 9.69 -3.19 -1.64
N LEU A 109 10.45 -3.30 -2.73
CA LEU A 109 11.89 -3.60 -2.71
C LEU A 109 12.71 -2.46 -2.10
N LEU A 110 12.28 -1.20 -2.23
CA LEU A 110 12.86 -0.08 -1.49
C LEU A 110 12.72 -0.30 0.02
N GLY A 111 11.54 -0.74 0.48
CA GLY A 111 11.31 -1.14 1.87
C GLY A 111 12.23 -2.27 2.32
N MET A 112 12.36 -3.33 1.51
CA MET A 112 13.30 -4.43 1.78
C MET A 112 14.76 -3.97 1.81
N THR A 113 15.13 -3.03 0.94
CA THR A 113 16.48 -2.44 0.90
C THR A 113 16.73 -1.67 2.19
N LEU A 114 15.81 -0.78 2.59
CA LEU A 114 15.91 -0.02 3.83
C LEU A 114 15.89 -0.92 5.07
N TRP A 115 15.31 -2.13 4.97
CA TRP A 115 15.43 -3.14 6.02
C TRP A 115 16.90 -3.56 6.26
N GLN A 116 17.68 -3.72 5.20
CA GLN A 116 19.08 -4.15 5.28
C GLN A 116 20.02 -3.05 5.81
N TRP A 117 19.65 -1.76 5.65
CA TRP A 117 20.43 -0.62 6.14
C TRP A 117 19.61 0.28 7.09
N PRO A 118 19.50 -0.08 8.39
CA PRO A 118 18.72 0.69 9.37
C PRO A 118 19.12 2.16 9.50
N ILE A 119 20.38 2.50 9.25
CA ILE A 119 20.89 3.88 9.32
C ILE A 119 20.18 4.81 8.32
N LEU A 120 19.72 4.28 7.19
CA LEU A 120 19.03 5.04 6.15
C LEU A 120 17.54 5.29 6.47
N ARG A 121 16.97 4.59 7.45
CA ARG A 121 15.54 4.73 7.82
C ARG A 121 15.21 6.04 8.53
N ARG A 122 16.22 6.86 8.85
CA ARG A 122 16.04 8.20 9.42
C ARG A 122 16.95 9.21 8.72
N PRO A 123 16.64 9.57 7.47
CA PRO A 123 17.46 10.52 6.73
C PRO A 123 17.49 11.89 7.45
N PRO A 124 18.60 12.65 7.33
CA PRO A 124 18.68 14.01 7.85
C PRO A 124 17.63 14.91 7.18
N LEU A 125 17.14 15.93 7.87
CA LEU A 125 16.12 16.85 7.32
C LEU A 125 16.57 17.50 6.01
N LEU A 126 17.87 17.79 5.90
CA LEU A 126 18.46 18.34 4.67
C LEU A 126 18.32 17.38 3.49
N ALA A 127 18.47 16.06 3.71
CA ALA A 127 18.25 15.08 2.64
C ALA A 127 16.77 15.01 2.25
N VAL A 128 15.86 15.06 3.21
CA VAL A 128 14.41 15.11 2.93
C VAL A 128 14.04 16.38 2.14
N ALA A 129 14.53 17.54 2.57
CA ALA A 129 14.35 18.79 1.87
C ALA A 129 14.94 18.76 0.46
N GLY A 130 16.13 18.15 0.29
CA GLY A 130 16.76 17.95 -1.00
C GLY A 130 15.92 17.07 -1.93
N LEU A 131 15.32 15.99 -1.43
CA LEU A 131 14.41 15.13 -2.21
C LEU A 131 13.13 15.86 -2.61
N ILE A 132 12.56 16.66 -1.70
CA ILE A 132 11.38 17.50 -2.00
C ILE A 132 11.72 18.56 -3.05
N ALA A 133 12.88 19.21 -2.93
CA ALA A 133 13.35 20.18 -3.91
C ALA A 133 13.62 19.53 -5.28
N ALA A 134 14.24 18.34 -5.29
CA ALA A 134 14.44 17.57 -6.51
C ALA A 134 13.10 17.19 -7.16
N PHE A 135 12.10 16.76 -6.38
CA PHE A 135 10.75 16.54 -6.88
C PHE A 135 10.10 17.83 -7.41
N ALA A 136 10.25 18.96 -6.72
CA ALA A 136 9.69 20.24 -7.17
C ALA A 136 10.31 20.71 -8.50
N LEU A 137 11.60 20.47 -8.71
CA LEU A 137 12.33 20.87 -9.92
C LEU A 137 12.18 19.87 -11.08
N LEU A 138 12.15 18.57 -10.78
CA LEU A 138 12.22 17.49 -11.77
C LEU A 138 10.92 16.65 -11.83
N GLY A 139 9.87 17.07 -11.12
CA GLY A 139 8.62 16.32 -10.92
C GLY A 139 7.86 16.01 -12.21
N GLY A 140 7.96 16.88 -13.21
CA GLY A 140 7.37 16.65 -14.53
C GLY A 140 8.20 15.73 -15.44
N GLY A 141 9.41 15.36 -15.04
CA GLY A 141 10.31 14.49 -15.80
C GLY A 141 10.21 13.00 -15.41
N PRO A 142 10.94 12.11 -16.11
CA PRO A 142 10.89 10.67 -15.88
C PRO A 142 11.37 10.25 -14.48
N LEU A 143 12.18 11.09 -13.81
CA LEU A 143 12.65 10.85 -12.44
C LEU A 143 11.76 11.50 -11.37
N GLY A 144 10.75 12.28 -11.75
CA GLY A 144 9.90 13.00 -10.83
C GLY A 144 9.26 12.06 -9.80
N GLU A 145 8.70 10.96 -10.27
CA GLU A 145 8.09 9.96 -9.40
C GLU A 145 9.09 9.28 -8.46
N LEU A 146 10.33 9.04 -8.91
CA LEU A 146 11.38 8.49 -8.04
C LEU A 146 11.65 9.43 -6.87
N PHE A 147 11.82 10.73 -7.14
CA PHE A 147 12.03 11.72 -6.08
C PHE A 147 10.82 11.85 -5.16
N ALA A 148 9.60 11.83 -5.72
CA ALA A 148 8.36 11.83 -4.92
C ALA A 148 8.32 10.61 -3.99
N THR A 149 8.62 9.42 -4.50
CA THR A 149 8.61 8.16 -3.75
C THR A 149 9.64 8.18 -2.64
N LEU A 150 10.88 8.62 -2.93
CA LEU A 150 11.93 8.73 -1.93
C LEU A 150 11.63 9.80 -0.87
N ALA A 151 11.08 10.95 -1.27
CA ALA A 151 10.67 12.01 -0.36
C ALA A 151 9.55 11.54 0.58
N LEU A 152 8.49 10.94 0.02
CA LEU A 152 7.37 10.42 0.77
C LEU A 152 7.80 9.30 1.72
N THR A 153 8.60 8.35 1.24
CA THR A 153 9.17 7.28 2.08
C THR A 153 9.98 7.86 3.23
N SER A 154 10.81 8.87 2.97
CA SER A 154 11.63 9.54 3.99
C SER A 154 10.79 10.25 5.05
N LEU A 155 9.71 10.92 4.63
CA LEU A 155 8.75 11.56 5.53
C LEU A 155 8.00 10.52 6.38
N MET A 156 7.48 9.47 5.74
CA MET A 156 6.76 8.39 6.40
C MET A 156 7.63 7.66 7.41
N LEU A 157 8.89 7.35 7.09
CA LEU A 157 9.79 6.69 8.04
C LEU A 157 10.17 7.60 9.20
N ARG A 158 10.36 8.90 8.98
CA ARG A 158 10.59 9.85 10.08
C ARG A 158 9.39 9.96 11.02
N ALA A 159 8.19 10.02 10.47
CA ALA A 159 6.95 10.12 11.25
C ALA A 159 6.63 8.79 11.96
N GLY A 160 6.73 7.67 11.25
CA GLY A 160 6.36 6.34 11.71
C GLY A 160 7.41 5.66 12.60
N LEU A 161 8.69 6.06 12.50
CA LEU A 161 9.76 5.59 13.37
C LEU A 161 10.31 6.76 14.20
N PRO A 162 9.58 7.27 15.20
CA PRO A 162 10.07 8.35 16.07
C PRO A 162 11.18 7.87 17.02
N LYS A 163 12.13 8.75 17.38
CA LYS A 163 13.24 8.42 18.32
C LYS A 163 12.72 7.94 19.68
N ARG A 164 11.59 8.49 20.12
CA ARG A 164 10.88 8.09 21.33
C ARG A 164 9.43 7.80 20.95
N ALA A 165 9.04 6.53 21.01
CA ALA A 165 7.67 6.14 20.77
C ALA A 165 6.79 6.55 21.96
N SER A 166 5.61 7.10 21.68
CA SER A 166 4.63 7.40 22.73
C SER A 166 3.87 6.13 23.09
N VAL A 167 3.92 5.74 24.37
CA VAL A 167 3.16 4.59 24.90
C VAL A 167 1.65 4.79 24.69
N ARG A 168 1.17 6.04 24.72
CA ARG A 168 -0.24 6.36 24.44
C ARG A 168 -0.61 6.03 23.00
N ILE A 169 0.22 6.43 22.04
CA ILE A 169 -0.03 6.18 20.60
C ILE A 169 0.06 4.68 20.31
N ALA A 170 1.05 3.99 20.88
CA ALA A 170 1.22 2.54 20.68
C ALA A 170 0.07 1.68 21.24
N LYS A 171 -0.78 2.23 22.11
CA LYS A 171 -1.97 1.57 22.64
C LYS A 171 -3.24 1.84 21.85
N ILE A 172 -3.20 2.76 20.88
CA ILE A 172 -4.35 3.04 20.02
C ILE A 172 -4.62 1.79 19.17
N PRO A 173 -5.87 1.31 19.12
CA PRO A 173 -6.24 0.23 18.21
C PRO A 173 -5.90 0.54 16.75
N ASP A 174 -5.53 -0.48 15.98
CA ASP A 174 -5.14 -0.29 14.59
C ASP A 174 -6.36 -0.21 13.67
N TYR A 175 -6.98 0.97 13.61
CA TYR A 175 -8.13 1.20 12.73
C TYR A 175 -7.75 1.39 11.26
N SER A 176 -6.45 1.40 10.93
CA SER A 176 -5.99 1.76 9.58
C SER A 176 -6.54 0.84 8.51
N TYR A 177 -6.63 -0.46 8.80
CA TYR A 177 -7.18 -1.45 7.88
C TYR A 177 -8.68 -1.27 7.68
N GLY A 178 -9.45 -1.09 8.75
CA GLY A 178 -10.87 -0.76 8.66
C GLY A 178 -11.13 0.53 7.89
N ILE A 179 -10.32 1.57 8.09
CA ILE A 179 -10.40 2.81 7.30
C ILE A 179 -10.14 2.48 5.83
N TYR A 180 -9.06 1.77 5.50
CA TYR A 180 -8.69 1.40 4.13
C TYR A 180 -9.82 0.66 3.39
N ILE A 181 -10.49 -0.30 4.05
CA ILE A 181 -11.60 -1.06 3.44
C ILE A 181 -12.88 -0.23 3.31
N TRP A 182 -13.27 0.51 4.35
CA TRP A 182 -14.62 1.07 4.45
C TRP A 182 -14.75 2.53 4.01
N HIS A 183 -13.67 3.30 3.93
CA HIS A 183 -13.78 4.73 3.61
C HIS A 183 -14.43 4.97 2.25
N TYR A 184 -13.99 4.27 1.21
CA TYR A 184 -14.43 4.55 -0.15
C TYR A 184 -15.92 4.23 -0.39
N PRO A 185 -16.45 3.06 0.00
CA PRO A 185 -17.90 2.81 -0.08
C PRO A 185 -18.73 3.83 0.71
N LEU A 186 -18.25 4.28 1.87
CA LEU A 186 -18.97 5.29 2.66
C LEU A 186 -18.96 6.66 1.99
N LEU A 187 -17.87 7.06 1.34
CA LEU A 187 -17.82 8.27 0.52
C LEU A 187 -18.83 8.18 -0.64
N GLN A 188 -18.87 7.04 -1.33
CA GLN A 188 -19.79 6.80 -2.45
C GLN A 188 -21.26 6.90 -2.02
N VAL A 189 -21.64 6.34 -0.85
CA VAL A 189 -23.00 6.47 -0.30
C VAL A 189 -23.39 7.93 -0.08
N PHE A 190 -22.49 8.77 0.42
CA PHE A 190 -22.76 10.20 0.61
C PHE A 190 -22.94 10.93 -0.73
N LEU A 191 -22.12 10.60 -1.72
CA LEU A 191 -22.18 11.22 -3.05
C LEU A 191 -23.46 10.86 -3.82
N VAL A 192 -24.09 9.71 -3.55
CA VAL A 192 -25.42 9.41 -4.11
C VAL A 192 -26.47 10.43 -3.66
N GLY A 193 -26.39 10.88 -2.40
CA GLY A 193 -27.33 11.84 -1.83
C GLY A 193 -26.97 13.29 -2.13
N GLN A 194 -25.67 13.61 -2.22
CA GLN A 194 -25.15 14.96 -2.43
C GLN A 194 -23.94 14.92 -3.37
N PRO A 195 -24.15 14.86 -4.69
CA PRO A 195 -23.06 14.68 -5.67
C PRO A 195 -22.12 15.88 -5.76
N ASP A 196 -22.59 17.08 -5.41
CA ASP A 196 -21.86 18.34 -5.53
C ASP A 196 -21.02 18.70 -4.29
N LEU A 197 -20.84 17.75 -3.35
CA LEU A 197 -20.02 18.00 -2.15
C LEU A 197 -18.56 18.26 -2.54
N SER A 198 -18.01 19.37 -2.02
CA SER A 198 -16.57 19.60 -2.14
C SER A 198 -15.79 18.49 -1.41
N PRO A 199 -14.56 18.13 -1.86
CA PRO A 199 -13.78 17.08 -1.23
C PRO A 199 -13.57 17.28 0.28
N ALA A 200 -13.40 18.54 0.72
CA ALA A 200 -13.25 18.88 2.13
C ALA A 200 -14.54 18.65 2.93
N ALA A 201 -15.69 19.08 2.38
CA ALA A 201 -16.99 18.87 3.02
C ALA A 201 -17.29 17.37 3.12
N LEU A 202 -17.07 16.61 2.04
CA LEU A 202 -17.23 15.17 2.01
C LEU A 202 -16.36 14.48 3.08
N ALA A 203 -15.07 14.83 3.16
CA ALA A 203 -14.15 14.25 4.14
C ALA A 203 -14.58 14.55 5.59
N ILE A 204 -14.95 15.80 5.89
CA ILE A 204 -15.38 16.20 7.24
C ILE A 204 -16.68 15.51 7.65
N MET A 205 -17.65 15.43 6.73
CA MET A 205 -18.95 14.82 7.00
C MET A 205 -18.86 13.29 7.15
N THR A 206 -18.00 12.64 6.38
CA THR A 206 -17.88 11.17 6.37
C THR A 206 -16.91 10.64 7.43
N ALA A 207 -15.87 11.41 7.81
CA ALA A 207 -14.82 10.94 8.72
C ALA A 207 -15.33 10.35 10.05
N PRO A 208 -16.30 10.95 10.78
CA PRO A 208 -16.81 10.34 12.01
C PRO A 208 -17.44 8.97 11.80
N LEU A 209 -18.19 8.81 10.70
CA LEU A 209 -18.82 7.53 10.35
C LEU A 209 -17.79 6.49 9.92
N ILE A 210 -16.81 6.89 9.11
CA ILE A 210 -15.69 6.02 8.70
C ILE A 210 -14.95 5.50 9.94
N LEU A 211 -14.64 6.37 10.90
CA LEU A 211 -13.96 5.98 12.14
C LEU A 211 -14.82 5.04 12.99
N LEU A 212 -16.14 5.29 13.09
CA LEU A 212 -17.06 4.43 13.82
C LEU A 212 -17.12 3.02 13.20
N VAL A 213 -17.26 2.94 11.88
CA VAL A 213 -17.30 1.67 11.14
C VAL A 213 -15.97 0.94 11.22
N ALA A 214 -14.85 1.65 11.05
CA ALA A 214 -13.51 1.07 11.19
C ALA A 214 -13.24 0.55 12.62
N ALA A 215 -13.66 1.29 13.65
CA ALA A 215 -13.54 0.84 15.04
C ALA A 215 -14.40 -0.40 15.31
N THR A 216 -15.62 -0.43 14.76
CA THR A 216 -16.51 -1.59 14.87
C THR A 216 -15.89 -2.81 14.17
N SER A 217 -15.39 -2.64 12.94
CA SER A 217 -14.65 -3.66 12.18
C SER A 217 -13.48 -4.22 12.99
N TRP A 218 -12.68 -3.34 13.59
CA TRP A 218 -11.55 -3.74 14.42
C TRP A 218 -11.97 -4.61 15.62
N HIS A 219 -12.96 -4.16 16.39
CA HIS A 219 -13.35 -4.84 17.63
C HIS A 219 -14.13 -6.12 17.41
N VAL A 220 -14.92 -6.21 16.33
CA VAL A 220 -15.82 -7.34 16.05
C VAL A 220 -15.16 -8.38 15.15
N ILE A 221 -14.29 -7.97 14.21
CA ILE A 221 -13.74 -8.85 13.18
C ILE A 221 -12.22 -8.96 13.32
N GLU A 222 -11.50 -7.85 13.17
CA GLU A 222 -10.05 -7.90 12.96
C GLU A 222 -9.30 -8.37 14.21
N LYS A 223 -9.59 -7.79 15.37
CA LYS A 223 -8.94 -8.16 16.63
C LYS A 223 -9.21 -9.62 17.03
N PRO A 224 -10.44 -10.14 16.98
CA PRO A 224 -10.69 -11.57 17.20
C PRO A 224 -9.94 -12.48 16.23
N VAL A 225 -9.96 -12.16 14.92
CA VAL A 225 -9.26 -12.97 13.91
C VAL A 225 -7.75 -12.97 14.12
N LEU A 226 -7.16 -11.82 14.44
CA LEU A 226 -5.74 -11.71 14.77
C LEU A 226 -5.36 -12.52 16.02
N ALA A 227 -6.26 -12.66 17.00
CA ALA A 227 -6.04 -13.47 18.19
C ALA A 227 -5.96 -14.98 17.88
N LEU A 228 -6.53 -15.43 16.75
CA LEU A 228 -6.45 -16.82 16.28
C LEU A 228 -5.11 -17.15 15.62
N LYS A 229 -4.27 -16.15 15.33
CA LYS A 229 -2.96 -16.38 14.70
C LYS A 229 -2.12 -17.28 15.61
N LEU A 230 -1.80 -18.48 15.13
CA LEU A 230 -0.89 -19.40 15.81
C LEU A 230 0.43 -18.68 16.03
N ARG A 231 0.83 -18.52 17.29
CA ARG A 231 2.14 -17.99 17.63
C ARG A 231 3.18 -19.00 17.18
N ALA A 232 3.83 -18.73 16.05
CA ALA A 232 5.04 -19.44 15.68
C ALA A 232 6.03 -19.33 16.85
N ARG A 233 6.54 -20.47 17.33
CA ARG A 233 7.53 -20.48 18.41
C ARG A 233 8.71 -19.61 17.94
N PRO A 234 9.22 -18.68 18.78
CA PRO A 234 10.38 -17.91 18.41
C PRO A 234 11.52 -18.88 18.08
N ILE A 235 12.04 -18.79 16.85
CA ILE A 235 13.27 -19.48 16.47
C ILE A 235 14.36 -18.89 17.38
N ASN A 236 14.90 -19.71 18.26
CA ASN A 236 15.91 -19.32 19.24
C ASN A 236 17.14 -18.77 18.48
N GLN A 237 17.34 -17.45 18.48
CA GLN A 237 18.44 -16.76 17.77
C GLN A 237 19.83 -17.00 18.41
N LYS A 238 20.07 -18.18 19.00
CA LYS A 238 21.30 -18.47 19.76
C LYS A 238 22.48 -19.03 18.94
N THR A 239 22.47 -18.94 17.61
CA THR A 239 23.61 -19.41 16.80
C THR A 239 23.98 -18.43 15.69
N VAL A 240 24.24 -17.17 16.03
CA VAL A 240 25.10 -16.30 15.21
C VAL A 240 26.39 -16.10 15.99
N SER A 241 27.46 -16.71 15.49
CA SER A 241 28.82 -16.63 16.05
C SER A 241 29.30 -15.18 16.17
N PRO A 242 30.00 -14.79 17.27
CA PRO A 242 30.40 -13.41 17.53
C PRO A 242 31.68 -12.97 16.80
N GLU A 243 31.81 -13.22 15.50
CA GLU A 243 33.08 -12.98 14.78
C GLU A 243 33.06 -11.80 13.79
N VAL A 244 32.23 -10.78 14.01
CA VAL A 244 32.36 -9.49 13.30
C VAL A 244 32.13 -8.32 14.26
N ALA A 245 32.95 -8.28 15.31
CA ALA A 245 33.19 -7.09 16.11
C ALA A 245 34.70 -6.94 16.30
N ALA A 246 35.37 -6.56 15.22
CA ALA A 246 36.69 -5.95 15.20
C ALA A 246 36.69 -4.89 14.09
#